data_AF-A0A8T1RYV7-F1
#
_entry.id   AF-A0A8T1RYV7-F1
#
_cell.length_a   1.000
_cell.length_b   1.000
_cell.length_c   1.000
_cell.angle_alpha   90.00
_cell.angle_beta   90.00
_cell.angle_gamma   90.00
#
_symmetry.space_group_name_H-M   'P 1'
#
loop_
_entity.id
_entity.type
_entity.pdbx_description
1 polymer ?
#
loop_
_entity_poly.entity_id
_entity_poly.type
_entity_poly.pdbx_seq_one_letter_code
_entity_poly.pdbx_strand_id
1 'polypeptide(L)'
;MTIILKHCMPIHQHYYYTAPSPYIESEDALPREKLKNEVPHIIKPRASSGFFAASLRVQVLKDSKRLCLNCLECQRNKDLRSSFLTLREHVPELVKREKAARILILKKATDYIHSLQAEEHKYC
;
A
#
# COMPACT_ATOMS: atom_id res chain seq x y z
N MET A 1 -20.32 20.40 -2.12
CA MET A 1 -19.98 19.00 -2.47
C MET A 1 -19.35 18.35 -1.26
N THR A 2 -20.05 17.43 -0.61
CA THR A 2 -19.61 16.77 0.62
C THR A 2 -18.63 15.65 0.32
N ILE A 3 -17.38 15.77 0.79
CA ILE A 3 -16.36 14.74 0.66
C ILE A 3 -16.51 13.81 1.87
N ILE A 4 -17.11 12.64 1.66
CA ILE A 4 -17.19 11.61 2.71
C ILE A 4 -15.84 10.89 2.74
N LEU A 5 -14.95 11.33 3.64
CA LEU A 5 -13.75 10.58 4.01
C LEU A 5 -14.19 9.29 4.70
N LYS A 6 -14.30 8.18 3.96
CA LYS A 6 -14.48 6.87 4.56
C LYS A 6 -13.19 6.48 5.26
N HIS A 7 -13.14 6.74 6.56
CA HIS A 7 -12.10 6.32 7.47
C HIS A 7 -11.93 4.79 7.37
N CYS A 8 -10.83 4.33 6.80
CA CYS A 8 -10.46 2.91 6.85
C CYS A 8 -10.02 2.62 8.28
N MET A 9 -10.91 2.06 9.11
CA MET A 9 -10.56 1.67 10.48
C MET A 9 -9.76 0.37 10.45
N PRO A 10 -8.64 0.27 11.19
CA PRO A 10 -7.85 -0.94 11.25
C PRO A 10 -8.54 -1.93 12.19
N ILE A 11 -9.44 -2.76 11.67
CA ILE A 11 -10.10 -3.86 12.41
C ILE A 11 -9.07 -4.93 12.88
N HIS A 12 -7.78 -4.77 12.56
CA HIS A 12 -6.72 -5.74 12.79
C HIS A 12 -5.81 -5.42 14.01
N GLN A 13 -6.14 -4.44 14.86
CA GLN A 13 -5.32 -4.20 16.07
C GLN A 13 -5.84 -4.96 17.31
N HIS A 14 -7.15 -5.17 17.44
CA HIS A 14 -7.70 -5.82 18.64
C HIS A 14 -7.40 -7.33 18.70
N TYR A 15 -7.21 -7.99 17.55
CA TYR A 15 -7.02 -9.44 17.50
C TYR A 15 -5.65 -9.91 18.03
N TYR A 16 -4.62 -9.05 17.99
CA TYR A 16 -3.29 -9.40 18.47
C TYR A 16 -3.15 -9.31 20.00
N TYR A 17 -3.94 -8.48 20.68
CA TYR A 17 -3.85 -8.28 22.13
C TYR A 17 -4.71 -9.24 22.96
N THR A 18 -5.63 -9.99 22.34
CA THR A 18 -6.56 -10.90 23.04
C THR A 18 -6.24 -12.39 22.83
N ALA A 19 -5.23 -12.72 22.01
CA ALA A 19 -4.72 -14.08 21.93
C ALA A 19 -3.77 -14.35 23.10
N PRO A 20 -3.98 -15.41 23.91
CA PRO A 20 -3.02 -15.81 24.93
C PRO A 20 -1.64 -15.99 24.31
N SER A 21 -0.62 -15.33 24.87
CA SER A 21 0.77 -15.45 24.41
C SER A 21 1.21 -16.93 24.43
N PRO A 22 1.72 -17.49 23.32
CA PRO A 22 2.11 -18.89 23.25
C PRO A 22 3.47 -19.18 23.93
N TYR A 23 4.02 -18.23 24.67
CA TYR A 23 5.32 -18.39 25.32
C TYR A 23 5.24 -17.97 26.79
N ILE A 24 4.83 -18.92 27.64
CA ILE A 24 5.30 -18.96 29.02
C ILE A 24 6.48 -19.92 29.05
N GLU A 25 7.64 -19.30 29.23
CA GLU A 25 8.89 -19.86 29.74
C GLU A 25 8.61 -20.84 30.91
N SER A 26 9.07 -22.09 30.78
CA SER A 26 9.19 -23.03 31.90
C SER A 26 10.57 -23.65 31.81
N GLU A 27 11.54 -22.96 32.40
CA GLU A 27 12.76 -23.59 32.93
C GLU A 27 12.38 -24.46 34.15
N ASP A 28 13.20 -25.46 34.43
CA ASP A 28 13.19 -26.41 35.56
C ASP A 28 12.35 -27.70 35.48
N ALA A 29 12.90 -28.75 34.83
CA ALA A 29 13.13 -30.07 35.45
C ALA A 29 13.87 -31.07 34.53
N LEU A 30 14.88 -31.73 35.09
CA LEU A 30 15.80 -32.74 34.54
C LEU A 30 15.17 -34.04 33.96
N PRO A 31 15.93 -34.85 33.17
CA PRO A 31 15.44 -35.81 32.19
C PRO A 31 15.13 -37.23 32.73
N ARG A 32 14.09 -37.88 32.21
CA ARG A 32 13.88 -39.35 32.29
C ARG A 32 13.37 -39.93 30.97
N GLU A 33 14.31 -40.46 30.19
CA GLU A 33 14.39 -41.87 29.74
C GLU A 33 13.09 -42.71 29.55
N LYS A 34 13.08 -43.45 28.42
CA LYS A 34 12.39 -44.75 28.12
C LYS A 34 11.04 -44.64 27.39
N LEU A 35 10.66 -45.43 26.36
CA LEU A 35 11.25 -46.56 25.63
C LEU A 35 10.19 -47.05 24.58
N LYS A 36 10.65 -47.43 23.38
CA LYS A 36 10.15 -48.44 22.41
C LYS A 36 8.69 -48.45 21.86
N ASN A 37 8.60 -48.19 20.55
CA ASN A 37 8.13 -49.06 19.44
C ASN A 37 6.68 -49.65 19.29
N GLU A 38 6.29 -49.71 17.99
CA GLU A 38 5.30 -50.58 17.27
C GLU A 38 3.80 -50.15 17.11
N VAL A 39 3.48 -49.39 16.02
CA VAL A 39 2.56 -49.63 14.83
C VAL A 39 1.23 -50.44 15.00
N PRO A 40 0.15 -50.37 14.14
CA PRO A 40 -0.52 -49.35 13.30
C PRO A 40 -2.08 -49.25 13.52
N HIS A 41 -2.74 -48.43 12.68
CA HIS A 41 -4.19 -48.40 12.32
C HIS A 41 -5.15 -47.54 13.16
N ILE A 42 -5.70 -46.48 12.54
CA ILE A 42 -7.12 -46.34 12.17
C ILE A 42 -7.27 -45.08 11.31
N ILE A 43 -7.77 -45.28 10.09
CA ILE A 43 -8.15 -44.25 9.13
C ILE A 43 -9.31 -43.45 9.74
N LYS A 44 -9.13 -42.14 9.89
CA LYS A 44 -10.24 -41.17 9.99
C LYS A 44 -9.96 -40.06 8.97
N PRO A 45 -10.79 -39.88 7.92
CA PRO A 45 -10.77 -38.64 7.15
C PRO A 45 -11.42 -37.58 8.03
N ARG A 46 -10.63 -36.94 8.89
CA ARG A 46 -11.06 -35.73 9.59
C ARG A 46 -11.09 -34.63 8.54
N ALA A 47 -12.28 -34.25 8.13
CA ALA A 47 -12.54 -33.19 7.19
C ALA A 47 -11.62 -31.99 7.46
N SER A 48 -10.70 -31.73 6.54
CA SER A 48 -9.80 -30.58 6.54
C SER A 48 -10.56 -29.31 6.12
N SER A 49 -11.61 -28.94 6.86
CA SER A 49 -12.40 -27.73 6.58
C SER A 49 -11.68 -26.44 7.02
N GLY A 50 -10.65 -26.53 7.87
CA GLY A 50 -9.93 -25.37 8.40
C GLY A 50 -8.84 -24.79 7.47
N PHE A 51 -8.14 -25.64 6.72
CA PHE A 51 -7.01 -25.19 5.88
C PHE A 51 -7.47 -24.37 4.67
N PHE A 52 -8.59 -24.75 4.04
CA PHE A 52 -9.16 -23.99 2.92
C PHE A 52 -9.72 -22.64 3.37
N ALA A 53 -10.40 -22.57 4.52
CA ALA A 53 -10.94 -21.32 5.02
C ALA A 53 -9.85 -20.31 5.42
N ALA A 54 -8.75 -20.78 6.04
CA ALA A 54 -7.61 -19.93 6.34
C ALA A 54 -6.89 -19.45 5.07
N SER A 55 -6.70 -20.33 4.09
CA SER A 55 -6.12 -20.00 2.78
C SER A 55 -6.96 -18.95 2.03
N LEU A 56 -8.28 -19.13 1.98
CA LEU A 56 -9.21 -18.18 1.36
C LEU A 56 -9.16 -16.80 2.04
N ARG A 57 -9.13 -16.77 3.38
CA ARG A 57 -9.03 -15.53 4.16
C ARG A 57 -7.73 -14.78 3.90
N VAL A 58 -6.60 -15.50 3.81
CA VAL A 58 -5.29 -14.90 3.47
C VAL A 58 -5.31 -14.35 2.04
N GLN A 59 -5.96 -15.02 1.10
CA GLN A 59 -6.08 -14.53 -0.28
C GLN A 59 -6.96 -13.28 -0.39
N VAL A 60 -8.14 -13.28 0.26
CA VAL A 60 -9.03 -12.11 0.31
C VAL A 60 -8.32 -10.90 0.94
N LEU A 61 -7.52 -11.10 1.98
CA LEU A 61 -6.71 -10.03 2.57
C LEU A 61 -5.62 -9.52 1.61
N LYS A 62 -4.92 -10.40 0.91
CA LYS A 62 -3.92 -10.01 -0.10
C LYS A 62 -4.56 -9.23 -1.25
N ASP A 63 -5.73 -9.65 -1.71
CA ASP A 63 -6.47 -8.98 -2.77
C ASP A 63 -7.01 -7.62 -2.31
N SER A 64 -7.49 -7.52 -1.07
CA SER A 64 -7.85 -6.24 -0.45
C SER A 64 -6.67 -5.26 -0.36
N LYS A 65 -5.48 -5.74 0.00
CA LYS A 65 -4.25 -4.93 -0.01
C LYS A 65 -3.88 -4.44 -1.42
N ARG A 66 -4.01 -5.30 -2.44
CA ARG A 66 -3.78 -4.93 -3.85
C ARG A 66 -4.77 -3.85 -4.32
N LEU A 67 -6.05 -4.02 -4.00
CA LEU A 67 -7.08 -3.04 -4.34
C LEU A 67 -6.82 -1.69 -3.66
N CYS A 68 -6.47 -1.70 -2.38
CA CYS A 68 -6.11 -0.48 -1.64
C CYS A 68 -4.93 0.25 -2.29
N LEU A 69 -3.85 -0.47 -2.61
CA LEU A 69 -2.68 0.09 -3.29
C LEU A 69 -3.05 0.73 -4.65
N ASN A 70 -3.86 0.03 -5.46
CA ASN A 70 -4.33 0.55 -6.75
C ASN A 70 -5.18 1.81 -6.61
N CYS A 71 -6.06 1.88 -5.59
CA CYS A 71 -6.86 3.06 -5.30
C CYS A 71 -5.96 4.26 -4.93
N LEU A 72 -4.99 4.06 -4.04
CA LEU A 72 -4.05 5.09 -3.63
C LEU A 72 -3.19 5.57 -4.80
N GLU A 73 -2.71 4.65 -5.63
CA GLU A 73 -1.90 4.97 -6.80
C GLU A 73 -2.71 5.72 -7.87
N CYS A 74 -3.98 5.33 -8.07
CA CYS A 74 -4.89 6.05 -8.95
C CYS A 74 -5.13 7.48 -8.43
N GLN A 75 -5.31 7.67 -7.12
CA GLN A 75 -5.46 8.99 -6.52
C GLN A 75 -4.20 9.84 -6.72
N ARG A 76 -3.02 9.30 -6.39
CA ARG A 76 -1.74 9.97 -6.63
C ARG A 76 -1.59 10.42 -8.08
N ASN A 77 -1.97 9.57 -9.04
CA ASN A 77 -1.90 9.90 -10.46
C ASN A 77 -2.89 11.00 -10.86
N LYS A 78 -4.08 11.06 -10.25
CA LYS A 78 -5.03 12.17 -10.48
C LYS A 78 -4.46 13.49 -9.96
N ASP A 79 -3.92 13.49 -8.74
CA ASP A 79 -3.33 14.68 -8.13
C ASP A 79 -2.15 15.17 -8.98
N LEU A 80 -1.26 14.26 -9.40
CA LEU A 80 -0.15 14.58 -10.28
C LEU A 80 -0.62 15.16 -11.63
N ARG A 81 -1.68 14.60 -12.24
CA ARG A 81 -2.26 15.16 -13.47
C ARG A 81 -2.78 16.58 -13.24
N SER A 82 -3.44 16.83 -12.11
CA SER A 82 -3.88 18.17 -11.72
C SER A 82 -2.71 19.13 -11.59
N SER A 83 -1.62 18.73 -10.91
CA SER A 83 -0.42 19.56 -10.77
C SER A 83 0.18 19.94 -12.14
N PHE A 84 0.22 19.01 -13.10
CA PHE A 84 0.67 19.29 -14.46
C PHE A 84 -0.25 20.26 -15.21
N LEU A 85 -1.58 20.19 -15.01
CA LEU A 85 -2.54 21.11 -15.59
C LEU A 85 -2.33 22.53 -15.05
N THR A 86 -2.23 22.68 -13.72
CA THR A 86 -1.96 23.96 -13.08
C THR A 86 -0.61 24.52 -13.52
N LEU A 87 0.45 23.72 -13.56
CA LEU A 87 1.76 24.19 -14.04
C LEU A 87 1.68 24.70 -15.49
N ARG A 88 0.97 23.99 -16.37
CA ARG A 88 0.81 24.39 -17.77
C ARG A 88 0.16 25.77 -17.91
N GLU A 89 -0.82 26.10 -17.06
CA GLU A 89 -1.52 27.39 -17.07
C GLU A 89 -0.58 28.56 -16.76
N HIS A 90 0.51 28.33 -16.03
CA HIS A 90 1.50 29.35 -15.68
C HIS A 90 2.63 29.48 -16.73
N VAL A 91 2.67 28.62 -17.75
CA VAL A 91 3.69 28.65 -18.80
C VAL A 91 3.10 29.32 -20.05
N PRO A 92 3.49 30.56 -20.42
CA PRO A 92 2.82 31.35 -21.45
C PRO A 92 2.68 30.64 -22.80
N GLU A 93 3.71 29.91 -23.23
CA GLU A 93 3.70 29.16 -24.50
C GLU A 93 2.72 27.99 -24.53
N LEU A 94 2.33 27.47 -23.36
CA LEU A 94 1.53 26.25 -23.22
C LEU A 94 0.07 26.49 -22.88
N VAL A 95 -0.32 27.72 -22.51
CA VAL A 95 -1.72 28.07 -22.22
C VAL A 95 -2.65 27.70 -23.38
N LYS A 96 -2.19 27.88 -24.63
CA LYS A 96 -2.94 27.52 -25.85
C LYS A 96 -2.85 26.04 -26.25
N ARG A 97 -2.02 25.23 -25.56
CA ARG A 97 -1.73 23.82 -25.92
C ARG A 97 -2.29 22.87 -24.88
N GLU A 98 -3.60 22.64 -24.94
CA GLU A 98 -4.31 21.80 -23.96
C GLU A 98 -3.82 20.35 -23.87
N LYS A 99 -3.20 19.82 -24.93
CA LYS A 99 -2.68 18.43 -24.95
C LYS A 99 -1.15 18.36 -24.89
N ALA A 100 -0.50 19.35 -24.29
CA ALA A 100 0.96 19.35 -24.10
C ALA A 100 1.42 18.10 -23.31
N ALA A 101 2.47 17.45 -23.80
CA ALA A 101 3.07 16.28 -23.13
C ALA A 101 3.71 16.70 -21.79
N ARG A 102 3.69 15.80 -20.79
CA ARG A 102 4.30 16.05 -19.46
C ARG A 102 5.75 16.55 -19.56
N ILE A 103 6.55 15.89 -20.41
CA ILE A 103 7.95 16.27 -20.62
C ILE A 103 8.08 17.67 -21.24
N LEU A 104 7.16 18.07 -22.12
CA LEU A 104 7.15 19.39 -22.74
C LEU A 104 6.79 20.46 -21.71
N ILE A 105 5.83 20.19 -20.82
CA ILE A 105 5.46 21.08 -19.71
C ILE A 105 6.68 21.35 -18.84
N LEU A 106 7.42 20.31 -18.42
CA LEU A 106 8.62 20.48 -17.61
C LEU A 106 9.69 21.32 -18.32
N LYS A 107 10.02 20.97 -19.58
CA LYS A 107 11.02 21.71 -20.36
C LYS A 107 10.68 23.20 -20.45
N LYS A 108 9.45 23.51 -20.86
CA LYS A 108 9.03 24.91 -21.04
C LYS A 108 8.88 25.67 -19.73
N ALA A 109 8.49 25.01 -18.64
CA ALA A 109 8.50 25.63 -17.32
C ALA A 109 9.92 25.99 -16.88
N THR A 110 10.89 25.10 -17.07
CA THR A 110 12.31 25.37 -16.77
C THR A 110 12.86 26.51 -17.63
N ASP A 111 12.60 26.49 -18.93
CA ASP A 111 13.01 27.57 -19.85
C ASP A 111 12.41 28.93 -19.41
N TYR A 112 11.14 28.93 -18.99
CA TYR A 112 10.46 30.14 -18.53
C TYR A 112 11.08 30.69 -17.24
N ILE A 113 11.39 29.84 -16.26
CA ILE A 113 12.09 30.24 -15.04
C ILE A 113 13.44 30.90 -15.37
N HIS A 114 14.24 30.30 -16.26
CA HIS A 114 15.52 30.89 -16.66
C HIS A 114 15.34 32.26 -17.34
N SER A 115 14.29 32.44 -18.15
CA SER A 115 14.01 33.72 -18.78
C SER A 115 13.64 34.81 -17.76
N LEU A 116 12.84 34.48 -16.75
CA LEU A 116 12.46 35.39 -15.67
C LEU A 116 13.68 35.78 -14.82
N GLN A 117 14.56 34.83 -14.50
CA GLN A 117 15.80 35.11 -13.76
C GLN A 117 16.75 36.03 -14.53
N ALA A 118 16.88 35.83 -15.84
CA ALA A 118 17.69 36.69 -16.70
C ALA A 118 17.09 38.09 -16.85
N GLU A 119 15.77 38.21 -16.82
CA GLU A 119 15.07 39.49 -16.79
C GLU A 119 15.28 40.21 -15.45
N GLU A 120 15.10 39.52 -14.33
CA GLU A 120 15.37 40.05 -12.98
C GLU A 120 16.81 40.56 -12.83
N HIS A 121 17.80 39.81 -13.31
CA HIS A 121 19.21 40.23 -13.28
C HIS A 121 19.51 41.49 -14.11
N LYS A 122 18.66 41.89 -15.07
CA LYS A 122 18.85 43.16 -15.79
C LYS A 122 18.46 44.38 -14.94
N TYR A 123 17.64 44.16 -13.91
CA TYR A 123 17.14 45.20 -13.02
C TYR A 123 17.87 45.25 -11.67
N CYS A 124 18.82 44.32 -11.44
CA CYS A 124 19.79 44.33 -10.34
C CYS A 124 21.14 44.88 -10.83
#